data_AF-A0A920GXH7-F1
#
_entry.id   AF-A0A920GXH7-F1
#
_cell.length_a   1.000
_cell.length_b   1.000
_cell.length_c   1.000
_cell.angle_alpha   90.00
_cell.angle_beta   90.00
_cell.angle_gamma   90.00
#
_symmetry.space_group_name_H-M   'P 1'
#
loop_
_entity.id
_entity.type
_entity.pdbx_description
1 polymer ?
#
loop_
_entity_poly.entity_id
_entity_poly.type
_entity_poly.pdbx_seq_one_letter_code
_entity_poly.pdbx_strand_id
1 'polypeptide(L)'
;MYSALKVKGKPLYYWARRGVFLSREERKINVSEVTLIDHNKKEAKLRIACSKGTYIRGLVEDLGRRIKCYATVKSLRRLKVGHLHLDSNSCNLHDKKKRFYPK
;
A
#
# COMPACT_ATOMS: atom_id res chain seq x y z
N MET A 1 11.99 2.08 2.55
CA MET A 1 12.52 2.10 3.93
C MET A 1 11.44 2.01 5.02
N TYR A 2 10.31 2.73 4.93
CA TYR A 2 9.26 2.65 5.95
C TYR A 2 8.34 1.43 5.79
N SER A 3 8.74 0.32 6.42
CA SER A 3 8.04 -0.97 6.39
C SER A 3 8.21 -1.72 7.72
N ALA A 4 7.24 -2.57 8.07
CA ALA A 4 7.32 -3.50 9.20
C ALA A 4 8.19 -4.74 8.93
N LEU A 5 8.73 -4.89 7.72
CA LEU A 5 9.63 -5.99 7.37
C LEU A 5 10.84 -6.00 8.31
N LYS A 6 11.15 -7.15 8.89
CA LYS A 6 12.29 -7.29 9.80
C LYS A 6 13.59 -7.45 9.02
N VAL A 7 14.62 -6.70 9.42
CA VAL A 7 16.00 -6.83 8.97
C VAL A 7 16.88 -6.79 10.22
N LYS A 8 17.72 -7.82 10.40
CA LYS A 8 18.56 -8.02 11.59
C LYS A 8 17.74 -7.93 12.90
N GLY A 9 16.61 -8.64 12.96
CA GLY A 9 15.76 -8.70 14.15
C GLY A 9 14.89 -7.46 14.45
N LYS A 10 15.06 -6.34 13.73
CA LYS A 10 14.29 -5.11 13.93
C LYS A 10 13.48 -4.72 12.68
N PRO A 11 12.27 -4.14 12.80
CA PRO A 11 11.51 -3.64 11.66
C PRO A 11 12.28 -2.57 10.86
N LEU A 12 12.11 -2.49 9.55
CA LEU A 12 12.86 -1.57 8.70
C LEU A 12 12.63 -0.09 9.06
N TYR A 13 11.42 0.25 9.52
CA TYR A 13 11.13 1.60 10.01
C TYR A 13 11.97 2.00 11.23
N TYR A 14 12.43 1.05 12.05
CA TYR A 14 13.30 1.31 13.21
C TYR A 14 14.63 1.90 12.76
N TRP A 15 15.24 1.29 11.73
CA TRP A 15 16.49 1.77 11.13
C TRP A 15 16.29 3.09 10.39
N ALA A 16 15.21 3.18 9.60
CA ALA A 16 14.90 4.39 8.82
C ALA A 16 14.76 5.64 9.69
N ARG A 17 14.08 5.54 10.84
CA ARG A 17 13.91 6.67 11.79
C ARG A 17 15.22 7.13 12.43
N ARG A 18 16.27 6.31 12.38
CA ARG A 18 17.62 6.63 12.88
C ARG A 18 18.55 7.08 11.76
N GLY A 19 18.02 7.36 10.57
CA GLY A 19 18.81 7.75 9.39
C GLY A 19 19.60 6.59 8.76
N VAL A 20 19.40 5.34 9.21
CA VAL A 20 20.12 4.19 8.68
C VAL A 20 19.37 3.62 7.47
N PHE A 21 19.98 3.74 6.30
CA PHE A 21 19.49 3.16 5.05
C PHE A 21 20.08 1.76 4.86
N LEU A 22 19.21 0.76 4.94
CA LEU A 22 19.58 -0.63 4.67
C LEU A 22 19.09 -1.00 3.27
N SER A 23 19.99 -1.56 2.47
CA SER A 23 19.61 -2.19 1.21
C SER A 23 18.64 -3.34 1.48
N ARG A 24 17.71 -3.54 0.55
CA ARG A 24 16.65 -4.55 0.63
C ARG A 24 16.62 -5.28 -0.70
N GLU A 25 16.55 -6.60 -0.64
CA GLU A 25 16.36 -7.41 -1.83
C GLU A 25 15.01 -7.07 -2.49
N GLU A 26 15.04 -7.03 -3.82
CA GLU A 26 13.83 -6.88 -4.61
C GLU A 26 12.92 -8.09 -4.41
N ARG A 27 11.63 -7.83 -4.27
CA ARG A 27 10.62 -8.88 -4.15
C ARG A 27 9.78 -8.90 -5.40
N LYS A 28 9.68 -10.08 -6.02
CA LYS A 28 8.72 -10.29 -7.09
C LYS A 28 7.31 -10.08 -6.56
N ILE A 29 6.58 -9.19 -7.19
CA ILE A 29 5.16 -8.95 -6.99
C ILE A 29 4.44 -9.24 -8.30
N ASN A 30 3.15 -9.55 -8.21
CA ASN A 30 2.29 -9.60 -9.39
C ASN A 30 1.29 -8.45 -9.33
N VAL A 31 1.20 -7.68 -10.41
CA VAL A 31 0.18 -6.65 -10.60
C VAL A 31 -0.70 -7.13 -11.73
N SER A 32 -1.90 -7.61 -11.39
CA SER A 32 -2.81 -8.21 -12.37
C SER A 32 -3.64 -7.18 -13.12
N GLU A 33 -3.85 -6.00 -12.54
CA GLU A 33 -4.63 -4.92 -13.17
C GLU A 33 -4.17 -3.55 -12.67
N VAL A 34 -4.10 -2.59 -13.58
CA VAL A 34 -3.92 -1.16 -13.28
C VAL A 34 -4.89 -0.37 -14.14
N THR A 35 -5.78 0.39 -13.50
CA THR A 35 -6.74 1.27 -14.16
C THR A 35 -6.47 2.72 -13.75
N LEU A 36 -6.34 3.61 -14.74
CA LEU A 36 -6.37 5.05 -14.51
C LEU A 36 -7.84 5.49 -14.39
N ILE A 37 -8.23 5.97 -13.22
CA ILE A 37 -9.60 6.37 -12.91
C ILE A 37 -9.83 7.84 -13.22
N ASP A 38 -8.83 8.67 -12.91
CA ASP A 38 -8.87 10.12 -13.11
C ASP A 38 -7.44 10.67 -13.06
N HIS A 39 -7.16 11.78 -13.71
CA HIS A 39 -5.91 12.50 -13.57
C HIS A 39 -6.02 13.98 -13.95
N ASN A 40 -5.10 14.76 -13.38
CA ASN A 40 -4.82 16.12 -13.79
C ASN A 40 -3.30 16.34 -13.85
N LYS A 41 -2.86 17.59 -13.96
CA LYS A 41 -1.43 17.94 -14.08
C LYS A 41 -0.58 17.57 -12.85
N LYS A 42 -1.19 17.37 -11.68
CA LYS A 42 -0.50 17.15 -10.39
C LYS A 42 -0.83 15.82 -9.73
N GLU A 43 -1.99 15.24 -10.02
CA GLU A 43 -2.51 14.07 -9.32
C GLU A 43 -3.10 13.06 -10.31
N ALA A 44 -2.94 11.78 -9.99
CA ALA A 44 -3.58 10.68 -10.71
C ALA A 44 -4.22 9.72 -9.69
N LYS A 45 -5.42 9.25 -10.02
CA LYS A 45 -6.17 8.27 -9.24
C LYS A 45 -6.09 6.93 -9.95
N LEU A 46 -5.48 5.95 -9.29
CA LEU A 46 -5.31 4.60 -9.82
C LEU A 46 -6.15 3.59 -9.03
N ARG A 47 -6.69 2.60 -9.73
CA ARG A 47 -7.17 1.35 -9.14
C ARG A 47 -6.18 0.25 -9.51
N ILE A 48 -5.72 -0.51 -8.52
CA ILE A 48 -4.67 -1.52 -8.70
C ILE A 48 -5.08 -2.84 -8.06
N ALA A 49 -5.02 -3.92 -8.81
CA ALA A 49 -5.11 -5.29 -8.31
C ALA A 49 -3.71 -5.91 -8.26
N CYS A 50 -3.31 -6.42 -7.10
CA CYS A 50 -1.95 -6.90 -6.88
C CYS A 50 -1.88 -8.05 -5.87
N SER A 51 -0.77 -8.80 -5.91
CA SER A 51 -0.49 -9.89 -4.98
C SER A 51 -0.23 -9.39 -3.56
N LYS A 52 -0.34 -10.31 -2.59
CA LYS A 52 0.04 -10.03 -1.19
C LYS A 52 1.47 -9.49 -1.09
N GLY A 53 1.71 -8.63 -0.10
CA GLY A 53 3.04 -8.04 0.15
C GLY A 53 3.44 -6.91 -0.79
N THR A 54 2.56 -6.51 -1.72
CA THR A 54 2.81 -5.36 -2.60
C THR A 54 2.77 -4.05 -1.81
N TYR A 55 3.85 -3.26 -1.92
CA TYR A 55 3.93 -1.92 -1.35
C TYR A 55 3.48 -0.90 -2.39
N ILE A 56 2.21 -0.49 -2.37
CA ILE A 56 1.67 0.52 -3.29
C ILE A 56 2.50 1.81 -3.29
N ARG A 57 3.02 2.21 -2.12
CA ARG A 57 3.93 3.36 -1.99
C ARG A 57 5.21 3.21 -2.83
N GLY A 58 5.82 2.02 -2.82
CA GLY A 58 7.01 1.74 -3.64
C GLY A 58 6.65 1.68 -5.13
N LEU A 59 5.54 1.03 -5.47
CA LEU A 59 5.05 0.98 -6.85
C LEU A 59 4.81 2.37 -7.44
N VAL A 60 4.21 3.30 -6.67
CA VAL A 60 3.99 4.68 -7.10
C VAL A 60 5.31 5.44 -7.26
N GLU A 61 6.27 5.25 -6.36
CA GLU A 61 7.62 5.82 -6.50
C GLU A 61 8.28 5.35 -7.83
N ASP A 62 8.23 4.05 -8.11
CA ASP A 62 8.78 3.46 -9.33
C ASP A 62 8.06 3.94 -10.59
N LEU A 63 6.74 4.07 -10.56
CA LEU A 63 5.94 4.64 -11.65
C LEU A 63 6.35 6.10 -11.93
N GLY A 64 6.49 6.92 -10.89
CA GLY A 64 6.96 8.30 -11.02
C GLY A 64 8.31 8.36 -11.73
N ARG A 65 9.30 7.59 -11.23
CA ARG A 65 10.64 7.52 -11.83
C ARG A 65 10.58 7.14 -13.32
N ARG A 66 9.74 6.18 -13.69
CA ARG A 66 9.57 5.72 -15.08
C ARG A 66 9.01 6.81 -16.01
N ILE A 67 8.11 7.65 -15.51
CA ILE A 67 7.57 8.79 -16.28
C ILE A 67 8.42 10.06 -16.14
N LYS A 68 9.67 9.92 -15.65
CA LYS A 68 10.64 11.02 -15.45
C LYS A 68 10.14 12.11 -14.50
N CYS A 69 9.29 11.75 -13.54
CA CYS A 69 8.90 12.62 -12.44
C CYS A 69 9.13 11.93 -11.09
N TYR A 70 8.74 12.58 -10.00
CA TYR A 70 8.64 11.93 -8.70
C TYR A 70 7.18 11.86 -8.31
N ALA A 71 6.77 10.71 -7.78
CA ALA A 71 5.41 10.51 -7.31
C ALA A 71 5.41 9.96 -5.90
N THR A 72 4.44 10.39 -5.11
CA THR A 72 4.18 9.88 -3.77
C THR A 72 2.69 9.61 -3.61
N VAL A 73 2.35 8.71 -2.69
CA VAL A 73 0.95 8.38 -2.41
C VAL A 73 0.37 9.46 -1.50
N LYS A 74 -0.56 10.26 -2.05
CA LYS A 74 -1.35 11.25 -1.29
C LYS A 74 -2.44 10.59 -0.44
N SER A 75 -3.15 9.62 -1.00
CA SER A 75 -4.20 8.86 -0.31
C SER A 75 -4.23 7.40 -0.79
N LEU A 76 -4.63 6.49 0.09
CA LEU A 76 -4.72 5.06 -0.22
C LEU A 76 -5.91 4.44 0.50
N ARG A 77 -6.79 3.79 -0.25
CA ARG A 77 -7.91 3.03 0.30
C ARG A 77 -7.89 1.62 -0.26
N ARG A 78 -7.91 0.62 0.61
CA ARG A 78 -8.00 -0.79 0.22
C ARG A 78 -9.47 -1.18 0.06
N LEU A 79 -9.86 -1.55 -1.16
CA LEU A 79 -11.26 -1.85 -1.50
C LEU A 79 -11.62 -3.33 -1.34
N LYS A 80 -10.63 -4.23 -1.38
CA LYS A 80 -10.84 -5.68 -1.36
C LYS A 80 -9.62 -6.42 -0.77
N VAL A 81 -9.86 -7.56 -0.12
CA VAL A 81 -8.84 -8.55 0.30
C VAL A 81 -9.37 -9.94 0.04
N GLY A 82 -8.78 -10.69 -0.90
CA GLY A 82 -9.32 -12.00 -1.28
C GLY A 82 -10.78 -11.88 -1.73
N HIS A 83 -11.69 -12.63 -1.13
CA HIS A 83 -13.13 -12.55 -1.41
C HIS A 83 -13.86 -11.46 -0.61
N LEU A 84 -13.19 -10.76 0.32
CA LEU A 84 -13.80 -9.75 1.19
C LEU A 84 -13.80 -8.39 0.50
N HIS A 85 -14.99 -7.84 0.25
CA HIS A 85 -15.20 -6.52 -0.31
C HIS A 85 -15.45 -5.49 0.80
N LEU A 86 -14.95 -4.26 0.62
CA LEU A 86 -15.11 -3.20 1.61
C LEU A 86 -16.59 -2.90 1.89
N ASP A 87 -17.41 -2.79 0.86
CA ASP A 87 -18.81 -2.36 1.03
C ASP A 87 -19.70 -3.45 1.64
N SER A 88 -19.34 -4.72 1.47
CA SER A 88 -20.15 -5.87 1.90
C SER A 88 -19.60 -6.57 3.15
N ASN A 89 -18.28 -6.57 3.34
CA ASN A 89 -17.58 -7.37 4.36
C ASN A 89 -16.73 -6.52 5.30
N SER A 90 -17.05 -5.23 5.43
CA SER A 90 -16.41 -4.36 6.42
C SER A 90 -17.41 -3.59 7.27
N CYS A 91 -16.90 -3.01 8.35
CA CYS A 91 -17.63 -2.05 9.18
C CYS A 91 -16.65 -1.06 9.80
N ASN A 92 -17.16 0.12 10.18
CA ASN A 92 -16.33 1.07 10.92
C ASN A 92 -16.22 0.60 12.37
N LEU A 93 -15.04 0.76 12.95
CA LEU A 93 -14.78 0.37 14.35
C LEU A 93 -15.72 1.09 15.33
N HIS A 94 -16.15 2.30 15.00
CA HIS A 94 -17.02 3.12 15.84
C HIS A 94 -18.52 2.81 15.66
N ASP A 95 -18.89 1.93 14.72
CA ASP A 95 -20.27 1.52 14.53
C ASP A 95 -20.71 0.59 15.66
N LYS A 96 -21.32 1.15 16.71
CA LYS A 96 -21.82 0.44 17.90
C LYS A 96 -22.79 -0.72 17.60
N LYS A 97 -23.35 -0.78 16.38
CA LYS A 97 -24.32 -1.79 15.95
C LYS A 97 -23.68 -3.13 15.53
N LYS A 98 -22.36 -3.20 15.34
CA LYS A 98 -21.67 -4.43 14.91
C LYS A 98 -20.65 -4.86 15.97
N ARG A 99 -20.98 -5.93 16.70
CA ARG A 99 -20.07 -6.53 17.69
C ARG A 99 -19.02 -7.37 16.95
N PHE A 100 -17.76 -6.98 17.05
CA PHE A 100 -16.64 -7.58 16.31
C PHE A 100 -16.17 -8.93 16.85
N TYR A 101 -16.57 -9.28 18.07
CA TYR A 101 -16.22 -10.55 18.71
C TYR A 101 -17.50 -11.34 18.99
N PRO A 102 -17.61 -12.60 18.52
CA PRO A 102 -18.62 -13.52 19.03
C PRO A 102 -18.41 -13.69 20.53
N LYS A 103 -19.51 -13.73 21.29
CA LYS A 103 -19.48 -14.11 22.72
C LYS A 103 -19.15 -15.58 22.86
#